data_AF-A0AA37M8N1-F1
#
_entry.id   AF-A0AA37M8N1-F1
#
_cell.length_a   1.000
_cell.length_b   1.000
_cell.length_c   1.000
_cell.angle_alpha   90.00
_cell.angle_beta   90.00
_cell.angle_gamma   90.00
#
_symmetry.space_group_name_H-M   'P 1'
#
loop_
_entity.id
_entity.type
_entity.pdbx_description
1 polymer ?
#
loop_
_entity_poly.entity_id
_entity_poly.type
_entity_poly.pdbx_seq_one_letter_code
_entity_poly.pdbx_strand_id
1 'polypeptide(L)'
;MSLRQAMLDLMRAITDDIAVQEAVACEISDVAAEKEAAGYAREAATMRTLSRRHRVAGIELQARLVTLSGEYATMFPDAKLDGFT
;
A
#
# COMPACT_ATOMS: atom_id res chain seq x y z
N MET A 1 -5.07 22.96 12.48
CA MET A 1 -4.14 21.88 12.09
C MET A 1 -2.96 22.49 11.36
N SER A 2 -1.72 22.17 11.72
CA SER A 2 -0.55 22.71 11.02
C SER A 2 -0.30 21.94 9.72
N LEU A 3 0.35 22.59 8.75
CA LEU A 3 0.77 21.93 7.51
C LEU A 3 1.63 20.70 7.78
N ARG A 4 2.56 20.81 8.74
CA ARG A 4 3.41 19.71 9.20
C ARG A 4 2.60 18.50 9.67
N GLN A 5 1.60 18.72 10.53
CA GLN A 5 0.75 17.64 11.03
C GLN A 5 -0.07 17.01 9.89
N ALA A 6 -0.61 17.83 8.99
CA ALA A 6 -1.37 17.36 7.83
C ALA A 6 -0.55 16.42 6.93
N MET A 7 0.72 16.75 6.69
CA MET A 7 1.63 15.91 5.91
C MET A 7 1.94 14.59 6.63
N LEU A 8 2.21 14.62 7.93
CA LEU A 8 2.44 13.41 8.72
C LEU A 8 1.21 12.50 8.75
N ASP A 9 0.02 13.07 8.92
CA ASP A 9 -1.24 12.32 8.89
C ASP A 9 -1.47 11.68 7.51
N LEU A 10 -1.16 12.40 6.43
CA LEU A 10 -1.24 11.86 5.07
C LEU A 10 -0.22 10.74 4.84
N MET A 11 1.03 10.89 5.29
CA MET A 11 2.06 9.86 5.21
C MET A 11 1.65 8.60 5.97
N ARG A 12 1.06 8.76 7.16
CA ARG A 12 0.50 7.66 7.94
C ARG A 12 -0.64 6.96 7.20
N ALA A 13 -1.60 7.72 6.68
CA ALA A 13 -2.70 7.17 5.92
C ALA A 13 -2.23 6.37 4.69
N ILE A 14 -1.21 6.85 3.98
CA ILE A 14 -0.60 6.12 2.86
C ILE A 14 0.06 4.83 3.35
N THR A 15 0.76 4.87 4.49
CA THR A 15 1.40 3.68 5.08
C THR A 15 0.36 2.63 5.46
N ASP A 16 -0.73 3.04 6.08
CA ASP A 16 -1.84 2.18 6.44
C ASP A 16 -2.49 1.57 5.18
N ASP A 17 -2.70 2.35 4.12
CA ASP A 17 -3.27 1.86 2.86
C ASP A 17 -2.34 0.87 2.14
N ILE A 18 -1.01 1.07 2.16
CA ILE A 18 -0.05 0.08 1.64
C ILE A 18 -0.23 -1.29 2.33
N ALA A 19 -0.37 -1.29 3.66
CA ALA A 19 -0.60 -2.53 4.41
C ALA A 19 -1.93 -3.19 4.04
N VAL A 20 -2.99 -2.39 3.84
CA VAL A 20 -4.30 -2.88 3.37
C VAL A 20 -4.19 -3.48 1.97
N GLN A 21 -3.50 -2.82 1.03
CA GLN A 21 -3.33 -3.34 -0.34
C GLN A 21 -2.63 -4.70 -0.34
N GLU A 22 -1.59 -4.89 0.47
CA GLU A 22 -0.90 -6.19 0.55
C GLU A 22 -1.78 -7.26 1.22
N ALA A 23 -2.48 -6.91 2.31
CA ALA A 23 -3.39 -7.86 2.97
C ALA A 23 -4.49 -8.35 2.02
N VAL A 24 -5.13 -7.44 1.29
CA VAL A 24 -6.16 -7.78 0.28
C VAL A 24 -5.54 -8.60 -0.85
N ALA A 25 -4.34 -8.26 -1.30
CA ALA A 25 -3.65 -9.03 -2.34
C ALA A 25 -3.36 -10.49 -1.90
N CYS A 26 -2.99 -10.69 -0.64
CA CYS A 26 -2.79 -12.01 -0.04
C CYS A 26 -4.09 -12.80 0.04
N GLU A 27 -5.15 -12.22 0.62
CA GLU A 27 -6.46 -12.89 0.72
C GLU A 27 -7.01 -13.31 -0.66
N ILE A 28 -6.91 -12.43 -1.67
CA ILE A 28 -7.33 -12.77 -3.04
C ILE A 28 -6.44 -13.89 -3.64
N SER A 29 -5.16 -13.94 -3.29
CA SER A 29 -4.27 -15.02 -3.74
C SER A 29 -4.69 -16.37 -3.15
N ASP A 30 -5.07 -16.39 -1.88
CA ASP A 30 -5.54 -17.58 -1.19
C ASP A 30 -6.85 -18.08 -1.80
N VAL A 31 -7.81 -17.16 -2.02
CA VAL A 31 -9.06 -17.48 -2.74
C VAL A 31 -8.77 -18.02 -4.15
N ALA A 32 -7.77 -17.47 -4.86
CA ALA A 32 -7.39 -17.99 -6.17
C ALA A 32 -6.88 -19.44 -6.09
N ALA A 33 -6.11 -19.77 -5.06
CA ALA A 33 -5.62 -21.13 -4.84
C ALA A 33 -6.77 -22.09 -4.53
N GLU A 34 -7.74 -21.69 -3.70
CA GLU A 34 -8.95 -22.47 -3.42
C GLU A 34 -9.77 -22.72 -4.70
N LYS A 35 -9.94 -21.70 -5.54
CA LYS A 35 -10.65 -21.84 -6.83
C LYS A 35 -9.95 -22.81 -7.76
N GLU A 36 -8.62 -22.77 -7.83
CA GLU A 36 -7.87 -23.70 -8.65
C GLU A 36 -7.98 -25.13 -8.14
N ALA A 37 -7.88 -25.35 -6.82
CA ALA A 37 -8.07 -26.67 -6.20
C ALA A 37 -9.48 -27.24 -6.46
N ALA A 38 -10.49 -26.38 -6.58
CA ALA A 38 -11.86 -26.77 -6.92
C ALA A 38 -12.11 -26.92 -8.45
N GLY A 39 -11.10 -26.73 -9.29
CA GLY A 39 -11.22 -26.86 -10.76
C GLY A 39 -11.76 -25.62 -11.48
N TYR A 40 -11.93 -24.50 -10.78
CA TYR A 40 -12.40 -23.22 -11.33
C TYR A 40 -11.24 -22.37 -11.86
N ALA A 41 -10.58 -22.86 -12.92
CA ALA A 41 -9.34 -22.26 -13.45
C ALA A 41 -9.52 -20.81 -13.94
N ARG A 42 -10.68 -20.47 -14.52
CA ARG A 42 -10.94 -19.12 -15.04
C ARG A 42 -11.10 -18.11 -13.91
N GLU A 43 -11.81 -18.49 -12.87
CA GLU A 43 -12.02 -17.72 -11.65
C GLU A 43 -10.70 -17.52 -10.92
N ALA A 44 -9.90 -18.58 -10.76
CA ALA A 44 -8.56 -18.51 -10.19
C ALA A 44 -7.66 -17.52 -10.95
N ALA A 45 -7.67 -17.55 -12.29
CA ALA A 45 -6.91 -16.60 -13.10
C ALA A 45 -7.38 -15.15 -12.94
N THR A 46 -8.69 -14.95 -12.78
CA THR A 46 -9.28 -13.63 -12.50
C THR A 46 -8.83 -13.11 -11.14
N MET A 47 -8.91 -13.94 -10.10
CA MET A 47 -8.46 -13.59 -8.75
C MET A 47 -6.97 -13.28 -8.71
N ARG A 48 -6.11 -14.08 -9.36
CA ARG A 48 -4.67 -13.76 -9.50
C ARG A 48 -4.43 -12.39 -10.14
N THR A 49 -5.23 -12.03 -11.13
CA THR A 49 -5.13 -10.73 -11.78
C THR A 49 -5.52 -9.59 -10.83
N LEU A 50 -6.59 -9.77 -10.05
CA LEU A 50 -6.99 -8.80 -9.03
C LEU A 50 -5.93 -8.66 -7.93
N SER A 51 -5.40 -9.76 -7.41
CA SER A 51 -4.31 -9.73 -6.44
C SER A 51 -3.10 -8.95 -6.94
N ARG A 52 -2.66 -9.20 -8.19
CA ARG A 52 -1.56 -8.43 -8.80
C ARG A 52 -1.87 -6.93 -8.89
N ARG A 53 -3.11 -6.54 -9.18
CA ARG A 53 -3.49 -5.12 -9.23
C ARG A 53 -3.36 -4.45 -7.87
N HIS A 54 -3.77 -5.13 -6.79
CA HIS A 54 -3.57 -4.61 -5.44
C HIS A 54 -2.08 -4.43 -5.09
N ARG A 55 -1.22 -5.40 -5.46
CA ARG A 55 0.24 -5.23 -5.28
C ARG A 55 0.82 -4.07 -6.07
N VAL A 56 0.36 -3.86 -7.31
CA VAL A 56 0.75 -2.68 -8.11
C VAL A 56 0.30 -1.39 -7.43
N ALA A 57 -0.94 -1.33 -6.92
CA ALA A 57 -1.43 -0.17 -6.18
C ALA A 57 -0.58 0.12 -4.93
N GLY A 58 -0.18 -0.93 -4.19
CA GLY A 58 0.74 -0.82 -3.05
C GLY A 58 2.10 -0.22 -3.44
N ILE A 59 2.67 -0.65 -4.57
CA ILE A 59 3.93 -0.09 -5.10
C ILE A 59 3.78 1.39 -5.47
N GLU A 60 2.67 1.76 -6.11
CA GLU A 60 2.38 3.16 -6.46
C GLU A 60 2.25 4.04 -5.20
N LEU A 61 1.63 3.53 -4.14
CA LEU A 61 1.54 4.21 -2.85
C LEU A 61 2.91 4.35 -2.17
N GLN A 62 3.77 3.32 -2.23
CA GLN A 62 5.14 3.40 -1.73
C GLN A 62 5.93 4.50 -2.45
N ALA A 63 5.82 4.59 -3.78
CA ALA A 63 6.47 5.65 -4.55
C ALA A 63 5.97 7.05 -4.12
N ARG A 64 4.66 7.21 -3.90
CA ARG A 64 4.09 8.46 -3.37
C ARG A 64 4.59 8.80 -1.97
N LEU A 65 4.68 7.81 -1.08
CA LEU A 65 5.19 8.00 0.28
C LEU A 65 6.65 8.48 0.27
N VAL A 66 7.50 7.91 -0.59
CA VAL A 66 8.89 8.34 -0.76
C VAL A 66 8.96 9.80 -1.21
N THR A 67 8.18 10.18 -2.22
CA THR A 67 8.12 11.58 -2.69
C THR A 67 7.68 12.53 -1.58
N LEU A 68 6.59 12.20 -0.88
CA LEU A 68 6.06 13.04 0.20
C LEU A 68 7.04 13.15 1.38
N SER A 69 7.76 12.08 1.69
CA SER A 69 8.83 12.08 2.71
C SER A 69 9.97 13.01 2.33
N GLY A 70 10.37 13.04 1.05
CA GLY A 70 11.40 13.95 0.54
C GLY A 70 10.96 15.42 0.58
N GLU A 71 9.71 15.70 0.21
CA GLU A 71 9.11 17.03 0.33
C GLU A 71 9.05 17.49 1.79
N TYR A 72 8.63 16.60 2.69
CA TYR A 72 8.58 16.88 4.13
C TYR A 72 9.98 17.22 4.68
N ALA A 73 11.00 16.44 4.36
CA ALA A 73 12.38 16.70 4.79
C ALA A 73 12.92 18.03 4.27
N THR A 74 12.54 18.41 3.04
CA THR A 74 12.94 19.68 2.43
C THR A 74 12.24 20.87 3.10
N MET A 75 10.96 20.73 3.44
CA MET A 75 10.15 21.80 4.03
C MET A 75 10.37 21.97 5.54
N PHE A 76 10.77 20.90 6.24
CA PHE A 76 11.00 20.87 7.68
C PHE A 76 12.37 20.24 8.01
N PRO A 77 13.49 20.91 7.68
CA PRO A 77 14.83 20.35 7.83
C PRO A 77 15.22 20.04 9.28
N ASP A 78 14.63 20.76 10.25
CA ASP A 78 14.87 20.56 11.68
C ASP A 78 13.97 19.47 12.29
N ALA A 79 13.04 18.92 11.52
CA ALA A 79 12.14 17.87 11.99
C ALA A 79 12.81 16.50 11.89
N LYS A 80 13.07 15.87 13.03
CA LYS A 80 13.33 14.43 13.06
C LYS A 80 12.06 13.68 12.68
N LEU A 81 12.18 12.69 11.79
CA LEU A 81 11.14 11.70 11.49
C LEU A 81 11.08 10.70 12.66
N ASP A 82 10.77 11.18 13.86
CA ASP A 82 10.59 10.32 15.02
C ASP A 82 9.21 9.64 14.88
N GLY A 83 9.20 8.36 14.50
CA GLY A 83 7.97 7.55 14.43
C GLY A 83 7.78 6.66 13.19
N PHE A 84 8.74 6.57 12.27
CA PHE A 84 8.67 5.72 11.07
C PHE A 84 9.66 4.54 11.06
N THR A 85 10.18 4.13 12.22
CA THR A 85 11.01 2.91 12.39
C THR A 85 10.20 1.72 12.86
#